data_AF-A0AAE5TH36-F1
#
_entry.id   AF-A0AAE5TH36-F1
#
_cell.length_a   1.000
_cell.length_b   1.000
_cell.length_c   1.000
_cell.angle_alpha   90.00
_cell.angle_beta   90.00
_cell.angle_gamma   90.00
#
_symmetry.space_group_name_H-M   'P 1'
#
loop_
_entity.id
_entity.type
_entity.pdbx_description
1 polymer ?
#
loop_
_entity_poly.entity_id
_entity_poly.type
_entity_poly.pdbx_seq_one_letter_code
_entity_poly.pdbx_strand_id
1 'polypeptide(L)' 'MKSLNNEELHHINGGSFSFSGFGAHSRWGNYGRVSGGYTFKPTSNISVTPSVTVSKFPSEKPKITGGGINISIGF' A
#
# COMPACT_ATOMS: atom_id res chain seq x y z
N MET A 1 -16.31 13.09 1.96
CA MET A 1 -15.30 12.13 1.49
C MET A 1 -14.16 12.16 2.48
N LYS A 2 -13.97 11.13 3.32
CA LYS A 2 -12.92 11.14 4.34
C LYS A 2 -11.62 10.76 3.63
N SER A 3 -10.82 11.76 3.33
CA SER A 3 -9.47 11.57 2.82
C SER A 3 -8.68 10.83 3.90
N LEU A 4 -8.22 9.62 3.60
CA LEU A 4 -7.32 8.84 4.45
C LEU A 4 -5.87 9.19 4.08
N ASN A 5 -5.51 10.45 4.25
CA ASN A 5 -4.14 10.94 4.18
C ASN A 5 -3.61 11.03 5.60
N ASN A 6 -3.40 9.88 6.21
CA ASN A 6 -2.45 9.74 7.29
C ASN A 6 -1.48 8.65 6.85
N GLU A 7 -0.34 9.09 6.30
CA GLU A 7 0.87 8.27 6.31
C GLU A 7 1.26 8.07 7.77
N GLU A 8 0.59 7.17 8.48
CA GLU A 8 1.08 6.67 9.76
C GLU A 8 2.30 5.80 9.47
N LEU A 9 3.45 6.47 9.29
CA LEU A 9 4.76 5.85 9.25
C LEU A 9 5.07 5.31 10.66
N HIS A 10 4.55 4.12 10.97
CA HIS A 10 4.97 3.38 12.17
C HIS A 10 6.34 2.77 11.90
N HIS A 11 7.35 3.16 12.67
CA HIS A 11 8.68 2.56 12.60
C HIS A 11 8.73 1.30 13.47
N ILE A 12 8.78 0.13 12.84
CA ILE A 12 9.01 -1.15 13.51
C ILE A 12 10.35 -1.68 13.00
N ASN A 13 11.27 -2.08 13.88
CA ASN A 13 12.56 -2.71 13.52
C ASN A 13 13.39 -1.94 12.46
N GLY A 14 13.38 -0.60 12.47
CA GLY A 14 14.13 0.22 11.52
C GLY A 14 13.54 0.29 10.11
N GLY A 15 12.35 -0.27 9.89
CA GLY A 15 11.57 -0.08 8.67
C GLY A 15 10.41 0.90 8.85
N SER A 16 9.70 1.19 7.77
CA SER A 16 8.59 2.13 7.72
C SER A 16 7.41 1.53 6.96
N PHE A 17 6.19 1.67 7.51
CA PHE A 17 4.97 1.31 6.79
C PHE A 17 4.48 2.47 5.93
N SER A 18 4.08 2.18 4.71
CA SER A 18 3.36 3.12 3.85
C SER A 18 1.96 2.58 3.58
N PHE A 19 0.96 3.44 3.73
CA PHE A 19 -0.42 3.12 3.40
C PHE A 19 -1.01 4.25 2.56
N SER A 20 -1.70 3.88 1.48
CA SER A 20 -2.44 4.83 0.67
C SER A 20 -3.76 4.21 0.25
N GLY A 21 -4.77 5.03 0.06
CA GLY A 21 -6.04 4.53 -0.42
C GLY A 21 -6.94 5.64 -0.92
N PHE A 22 -7.83 5.26 -1.82
CA PHE A 22 -8.90 6.13 -2.29
C PHE A 22 -10.16 5.32 -2.55
N GLY A 23 -11.29 6.02 -2.57
CA GLY A 23 -12.58 5.41 -2.87
C GLY A 23 -13.54 6.40 -3.51
N ALA A 24 -14.46 5.87 -4.30
CA ALA A 24 -15.50 6.62 -4.97
C ALA A 24 -16.83 5.87 -4.88
N HIS A 25 -17.92 6.64 -4.75
CA HIS A 25 -19.28 6.11 -4.78
C HIS A 25 -19.88 6.34 -6.16
N SER A 26 -20.53 5.33 -6.73
CA SER A 26 -21.27 5.44 -7.99
C SER A 26 -22.66 4.85 -7.84
N ARG A 27 -23.54 5.13 -8.80
CA ARG A 27 -24.89 4.55 -8.90
C ARG A 27 -24.89 3.02 -8.96
N TRP A 28 -23.77 2.44 -9.40
CA TRP A 28 -23.58 1.00 -9.58
C TRP A 28 -22.90 0.34 -8.38
N GLY A 29 -22.49 1.13 -7.38
CA GLY A 29 -21.83 0.68 -6.15
C GLY A 29 -20.54 1.42 -5.83
N ASN A 30 -19.85 0.93 -4.81
CA ASN A 30 -18.59 1.48 -4.32
C ASN A 30 -17.38 0.95 -5.09
N TYR A 31 -16.49 1.85 -5.49
CA TYR A 31 -15.14 1.54 -5.91
C TYR A 31 -14.14 1.97 -4.84
N GLY A 32 -13.09 1.17 -4.62
CA GLY A 32 -12.00 1.55 -3.74
C GLY A 32 -10.72 0.82 -4.05
N ARG A 33 -9.60 1.45 -3.76
CA ARG A 33 -8.26 0.86 -3.85
C ARG A 33 -7.49 1.24 -2.61
N VAL A 34 -6.89 0.24 -1.97
CA VAL A 34 -6.00 0.42 -0.82
C VAL A 34 -4.68 -0.27 -1.15
N SER A 35 -3.57 0.42 -0.90
CA SER A 35 -2.22 -0.10 -1.01
C SER A 35 -1.51 0.03 0.32
N GLY A 36 -0.76 -1.01 0.68
CA GLY A 36 0.07 -1.03 1.87
C GLY A 36 1.42 -1.63 1.55
N GLY A 37 2.47 -1.10 2.14
CA GLY A 37 3.84 -1.60 2.00
C GLY A 37 4.65 -1.40 3.26
N TYR A 38 5.77 -2.11 3.35
CA TYR A 38 6.71 -1.99 4.44
C TYR A 38 8.12 -1.93 3.87
N THR A 39 8.82 -0.83 4.08
CA THR A 39 10.21 -0.65 3.65
C THR A 39 11.13 -0.93 4.81
N PHE A 40 11.97 -1.94 4.72
CA PHE A 40 13.05 -2.18 5.69
C PHE A 40 14.42 -2.07 5.03
N LYS A 41 15.39 -1.59 5.81
CA LYS A 41 16.77 -1.38 5.37
C LYS A 41 17.70 -2.28 6.17
N PRO A 42 18.03 -3.50 5.68
CA PRO A 42 18.91 -4.40 6.41
C PRO A 42 20.35 -3.85 6.51
N THR A 43 20.75 -2.99 5.57
CA THR A 43 22.01 -2.22 5.61
C THR A 43 21.77 -0.81 5.06
N SER A 44 22.77 0.07 5.10
CA SER A 44 22.68 1.43 4.53
C SER A 44 22.46 1.44 3.02
N ASN A 45 22.91 0.40 2.32
CA ASN A 45 22.93 0.35 0.86
C ASN A 45 21.84 -0.57 0.30
N ILE A 46 21.07 -1.23 1.15
CA ILE A 46 20.01 -2.15 0.74
C ILE A 46 18.69 -1.67 1.31
N SER A 47 17.67 -1.58 0.45
CA SER A 47 16.29 -1.30 0.85
C SER A 47 15.36 -2.30 0.19
N VAL A 48 14.45 -2.88 0.97
CA VAL A 48 13.47 -3.87 0.50
C VAL A 48 12.08 -3.39 0.89
N THR A 49 11.18 -3.36 -0.09
CA THR A 49 9.79 -2.91 0.08
C THR A 49 8.81 -3.92 -0.49
N PRO A 50 8.37 -4.92 0.30
CA PRO A 50 7.12 -5.64 0.03
C PRO A 50 5.93 -4.69 0.05
N SER A 51 5.00 -4.92 -0.88
CA SER A 51 3.74 -4.17 -0.98
C SER A 51 2.61 -5.06 -1.48
N VAL A 52 1.39 -4.69 -1.11
CA VAL A 52 0.14 -5.30 -1.60
C VAL A 52 -0.85 -4.21 -1.95
N THR A 53 -1.64 -4.45 -2.99
CA THR A 53 -2.75 -3.59 -3.37
C THR A 53 -4.02 -4.40 -3.48
N VAL A 54 -5.05 -3.96 -2.78
CA VAL A 54 -6.40 -4.52 -2.83
C VAL A 54 -7.31 -3.51 -3.50
N SER A 55 -8.06 -3.96 -4.50
CA SER A 55 -9.14 -3.17 -5.10
C SER A 55 -10.49 -3.82 -4.87
N LYS A 56 -11.51 -2.99 -4.71
CA LYS A 56 -12.91 -3.37 -4.69
C LYS A 56 -13.60 -2.65 -5.84
N PHE A 57 -14.21 -3.41 -6.73
CA PHE A 57 -15.08 -2.88 -7.79
C PHE A 57 -16.55 -3.03 -7.40
N PRO A 58 -17.45 -2.22 -7.99
CA PRO A 58 -18.88 -2.41 -7.82
C PRO A 58 -19.28 -3.83 -8.22
N SER A 59 -20.17 -4.44 -7.45
CA SER A 59 -20.63 -5.83 -7.65
C SER A 59 -19.57 -6.92 -7.53
N GLU A 60 -18.35 -6.59 -7.11
CA GLU A 60 -17.27 -7.55 -6.86
C GLU A 60 -16.87 -7.60 -5.38
N LYS A 61 -16.38 -8.77 -4.97
CA LYS A 61 -15.66 -8.91 -3.70
C LYS A 61 -14.30 -8.21 -3.83
N PRO A 62 -13.75 -7.64 -2.75
CA PRO A 62 -12.39 -7.13 -2.75
C PRO A 62 -11.41 -8.21 -3.20
N LYS A 63 -10.43 -7.84 -4.03
CA LYS A 63 -9.42 -8.77 -4.55
C LYS A 63 -8.05 -8.10 -4.58
N ILE A 64 -7.01 -8.90 -4.46
CA ILE A 64 -5.64 -8.43 -4.69
C ILE A 64 -5.50 -8.11 -6.17
N THR A 65 -5.09 -6.89 -6.48
CA THR A 65 -4.92 -6.41 -7.86
C THR A 65 -3.50 -5.98 -8.17
N GLY A 66 -2.60 -6.06 -7.19
CA GLY A 66 -1.21 -5.70 -7.38
C GLY A 66 -0.43 -5.81 -6.08
N GLY A 67 0.82 -5.38 -6.15
CA GLY A 67 1.81 -5.60 -5.11
C GLY A 67 3.04 -6.27 -5.68
N GLY A 68 4.03 -6.47 -4.83
CA GLY A 68 5.32 -7.03 -5.20
C GLY A 68 6.40 -6.66 -4.20
N ILE A 69 7.62 -7.06 -4.49
CA ILE A 69 8.80 -6.74 -3.69
C ILE A 69 9.71 -5.87 -4.54
N ASN A 70 9.92 -4.63 -4.10
CA ASN A 70 10.95 -3.77 -4.68
C ASN A 70 12.23 -3.91 -3.87
N ILE A 71 13.36 -4.16 -4.53
CA ILE A 71 14.69 -4.26 -3.91
C ILE A 71 15.59 -3.22 -4.56
N SER A 72 16.21 -2.38 -3.75
CA SER A 72 17.21 -1.41 -4.17
C SER A 72 18.55 -1.73 -3.50
N ILE A 73 19.61 -1.78 -4.30
CA ILE A 73 20.99 -2.07 -3.87
C ILE A 73 21.89 -0.96 -4.43
N GLY A 74 22.59 -0.24 -3.56
CA GLY A 74 23.64 0.70 -3.91
C GLY A 74 25.00 0.00 -3.93
N PHE A 75 25.75 0.18 -5.01
CA PHE A 75 27.14 -0.26 -5.17
C PHE A 75 28.10 0.92 -5.06
#